data_AF-A0A564Q208-F1
#
_entry.id   AF-A0A564Q208-F1
#
_cell.length_a   1.000
_cell.length_b   1.000
_cell.length_c   1.000
_cell.angle_alpha   90.00
_cell.angle_beta   90.00
_cell.angle_gamma   90.00
#
_symmetry.space_group_name_H-M   'P 1'
#
loop_
_entity.id
_entity.type
_entity.pdbx_description
1 polymer ?
#
loop_
_entity_poly.entity_id
_entity_poly.type
_entity_poly.pdbx_seq_one_letter_code
_entity_poly.pdbx_strand_id
1 'polypeptide(L)'
;MIKENNDFIILKDDKELVRGEIEPVLAHCPEQAYITLSERCIYDCKFCSVPKLQGKIKTLDEVVNIVEQAKKTGLMKAIAITSGVAESPEDEIERLVAVIRALKRYNVPIGVAAYPTRNSTKLLKEAGADELKYNVETMNRDIFDKVCKGLSRNFILDSLRDAVPVFGKNRVSSNFIIGLGETDECVREGVEHLAKMSVIPVLRPITIQPLRKDELEATRPSAERLLKLALMTREMIDKSGLRVNVSQTMCLTCTGCDITPYRDI
;
A
#
# COMPACT_ATOMS: atom_id res chain seq x y z
N MET A 1 -27.56 -5.00 -7.80
CA MET A 1 -26.69 -5.78 -8.70
C MET A 1 -27.46 -7.01 -9.13
N ILE A 2 -27.55 -7.27 -10.43
CA ILE A 2 -28.21 -8.46 -10.99
C ILE A 2 -27.18 -9.27 -11.77
N LYS A 3 -27.33 -10.60 -11.78
CA LYS A 3 -26.49 -11.49 -12.59
C LYS A 3 -27.20 -11.75 -13.91
N GLU A 4 -26.52 -11.49 -15.02
CA GLU A 4 -27.01 -11.77 -16.37
C GLU A 4 -25.90 -12.50 -17.15
N ASN A 5 -26.17 -13.72 -17.59
CA ASN A 5 -25.15 -14.62 -18.15
C ASN A 5 -23.96 -14.80 -17.18
N ASN A 6 -22.74 -14.48 -17.63
CA ASN A 6 -21.53 -14.50 -16.82
C ASN A 6 -21.22 -13.14 -16.17
N ASP A 7 -21.99 -12.10 -16.47
CA ASP A 7 -21.74 -10.75 -16.01
C ASP A 7 -22.63 -10.38 -14.81
N PHE A 8 -22.18 -9.35 -14.10
CA PHE A 8 -22.90 -8.66 -13.07
C PHE A 8 -23.16 -7.23 -13.52
N ILE A 9 -24.42 -6.80 -13.37
CA ILE A 9 -24.88 -5.47 -13.75
C ILE A 9 -25.26 -4.71 -12.49
N ILE A 10 -24.70 -3.52 -12.33
CA ILE A 10 -25.14 -2.55 -11.34
C ILE A 10 -26.15 -1.62 -12.01
N LEU A 11 -27.32 -1.49 -11.39
CA LEU A 11 -28.38 -0.60 -11.85
C LEU A 11 -28.38 0.68 -11.02
N LYS A 12 -28.71 1.80 -11.66
CA LYS A 12 -29.05 3.06 -11.01
C LYS A 12 -30.36 3.57 -11.61
N ASP A 13 -31.35 3.82 -10.75
CA ASP A 13 -32.68 4.25 -11.17
C ASP A 13 -33.27 3.32 -12.26
N ASP A 14 -33.15 2.00 -12.02
CA ASP A 14 -33.55 0.90 -12.92
C ASP A 14 -32.88 0.88 -14.32
N LYS A 15 -31.82 1.67 -14.51
CA LYS A 15 -31.01 1.66 -15.73
C LYS A 15 -29.66 1.02 -15.48
N GLU A 16 -29.15 0.29 -16.47
CA GLU A 16 -27.79 -0.24 -16.45
C GLU A 16 -26.79 0.91 -16.28
N LEU A 17 -26.07 0.91 -15.16
CA LEU A 17 -25.03 1.87 -14.84
C LEU A 17 -23.66 1.34 -15.27
N VAL A 18 -23.36 0.09 -14.93
CA VAL A 18 -22.11 -0.59 -15.27
C VAL A 18 -22.31 -2.10 -15.30
N ARG A 19 -21.56 -2.77 -16.16
CA ARG A 19 -21.51 -4.23 -16.31
C ARG A 19 -20.06 -4.70 -16.22
N GLY A 20 -19.84 -5.83 -15.56
CA GLY A 20 -18.52 -6.46 -15.46
C GLY A 20 -18.60 -7.83 -14.80
N GLU A 21 -17.44 -8.40 -14.51
CA GLU A 21 -17.32 -9.70 -13.83
C GLU A 21 -16.87 -9.51 -12.37
N ILE A 22 -17.08 -10.54 -11.53
CA ILE A 22 -16.54 -10.56 -10.18
C ILE A 22 -15.16 -11.21 -10.22
N GLU A 23 -14.13 -10.43 -9.92
CA GLU A 23 -12.78 -10.96 -9.76
C GLU A 23 -12.67 -11.78 -8.46
N PRO A 24 -12.11 -13.02 -8.51
CA PRO A 24 -11.93 -13.84 -7.33
C PRO A 24 -10.79 -13.31 -6.46
N VAL A 25 -11.04 -13.24 -5.15
CA VAL A 25 -10.02 -12.91 -4.15
C VAL A 25 -9.23 -14.16 -3.80
N LEU A 26 -7.90 -14.12 -3.96
CA LEU A 26 -7.02 -15.27 -3.68
C LEU A 26 -6.61 -15.29 -2.21
N ALA A 27 -5.92 -14.22 -1.80
CA ALA A 27 -5.61 -13.93 -0.41
C ALA A 27 -5.57 -12.40 -0.27
N HIS A 28 -6.64 -11.86 0.30
CA HIS A 28 -6.90 -10.43 0.50
C HIS A 28 -7.19 -9.59 -0.77
N CYS A 29 -6.59 -9.91 -1.92
CA CYS A 29 -6.92 -9.24 -3.18
C CYS A 29 -6.84 -10.18 -4.41
N PRO A 30 -7.33 -9.74 -5.59
CA PRO A 30 -7.17 -10.47 -6.84
C PRO A 30 -5.70 -10.62 -7.24
N GLU A 31 -5.39 -11.74 -7.90
CA GLU A 31 -4.09 -12.05 -8.53
C GLU A 31 -2.84 -12.02 -7.63
N GLN A 32 -2.97 -11.74 -6.33
CA GLN A 32 -1.84 -11.67 -5.41
C GLN A 32 -2.08 -12.48 -4.15
N ALA A 33 -1.01 -13.09 -3.63
CA ALA A 33 -0.97 -13.47 -2.24
C ALA A 33 -0.58 -12.24 -1.40
N TYR A 34 -1.56 -11.50 -0.89
CA TYR A 34 -1.32 -10.31 -0.08
C TYR A 34 -1.42 -10.66 1.41
N ILE A 35 -0.28 -10.56 2.11
CA ILE A 35 -0.08 -11.11 3.44
C ILE A 35 0.38 -10.01 4.40
N THR A 36 -0.32 -9.90 5.53
CA THR A 36 0.18 -9.16 6.70
C THR A 36 0.99 -10.11 7.58
N LEU A 37 2.31 -9.93 7.67
CA LEU A 37 3.21 -10.81 8.42
C LEU A 37 3.01 -10.64 9.94
N SER A 38 3.23 -9.44 10.46
CA SER A 38 2.97 -9.06 11.85
C SER A 38 1.66 -8.28 11.94
N GLU A 39 0.64 -8.88 12.58
CA GLU A 39 -0.68 -8.27 12.84
C GLU A 39 -0.71 -7.50 14.17
N ARG A 40 0.43 -6.97 14.58
CA ARG A 40 0.65 -6.17 15.78
C ARG A 40 1.69 -5.10 15.48
N CYS A 41 1.68 -4.00 16.23
CA CYS A 41 2.63 -2.91 16.03
C CYS A 41 2.89 -2.18 17.35
N ILE A 42 4.16 -1.87 17.65
CA ILE A 42 4.57 -1.07 18.81
C ILE A 42 4.23 0.42 18.65
N TYR A 43 4.07 0.89 17.41
CA TYR A 43 3.69 2.26 17.11
C TYR A 43 2.18 2.45 17.24
N ASP A 44 1.75 3.67 17.50
CA ASP A 44 0.35 3.97 17.80
C ASP A 44 -0.27 4.97 16.81
N CYS A 45 -0.11 4.70 15.50
CA CYS A 45 -0.68 5.55 14.46
C CYS A 45 -2.22 5.63 14.61
N LYS A 46 -2.76 6.84 14.75
CA LYS A 46 -4.17 7.05 15.13
C LYS A 46 -5.19 6.67 14.06
N PHE A 47 -4.77 6.57 12.81
CA PHE A 47 -5.58 6.05 11.71
C PHE A 47 -5.54 4.51 11.58
N CYS A 48 -4.65 3.83 12.31
CA CYS A 48 -4.38 2.40 12.13
C CYS A 48 -5.01 1.56 13.23
N SER A 49 -5.72 0.49 12.87
CA SER A 49 -6.31 -0.46 13.83
C SER A 49 -5.31 -1.48 14.37
N VAL A 50 -4.24 -1.81 13.62
CA VAL A 50 -3.27 -2.87 13.95
C VAL A 50 -2.74 -2.82 15.40
N PRO A 51 -2.36 -1.66 15.98
CA PRO A 51 -1.87 -1.61 17.36
C PRO A 51 -2.89 -2.05 18.41
N LYS A 52 -4.19 -1.99 18.08
CA LYS A 52 -5.31 -2.37 18.96
C LYS A 52 -5.77 -3.82 18.75
N LEU A 53 -5.33 -4.49 17.68
CA LEU A 53 -5.78 -5.85 17.35
C LEU A 53 -5.10 -6.93 18.19
N GLN A 54 -3.88 -6.67 18.71
CA GLN A 54 -3.03 -7.68 19.36
C GLN A 54 -2.89 -8.98 18.55
N GLY A 55 -2.92 -8.88 17.20
CA GLY A 55 -2.88 -10.01 16.29
C GLY A 55 -1.54 -10.75 16.34
N LYS A 56 -1.40 -11.88 15.65
CA LYS A 56 -0.20 -12.72 15.73
C LYS A 56 0.92 -12.25 14.79
N ILE A 57 2.13 -12.74 15.05
CA ILE A 57 3.21 -12.77 14.05
C ILE A 57 3.07 -14.12 13.34
N LYS A 58 2.84 -14.11 12.02
CA LYS A 58 2.72 -15.36 11.25
C LYS A 58 4.07 -16.06 11.18
N THR A 59 4.07 -17.38 11.33
CA THR A 59 5.27 -18.19 11.10
C THR A 59 5.57 -18.30 9.61
N LEU A 60 6.80 -18.70 9.28
CA LEU A 60 7.17 -18.94 7.89
C LEU A 60 6.25 -19.99 7.23
N ASP A 61 5.93 -21.07 7.95
CA ASP A 61 5.06 -22.14 7.43
C ASP A 61 3.63 -21.65 7.16
N GLU A 62 3.11 -20.77 8.02
CA GLU A 62 1.80 -20.15 7.80
C GLU A 62 1.80 -19.27 6.54
N VAL A 63 2.84 -18.46 6.35
CA VAL A 63 3.00 -17.63 5.16
C VAL A 63 3.12 -18.49 3.91
N VAL A 64 3.97 -19.52 3.94
CA VAL A 64 4.16 -20.47 2.84
C VAL A 64 2.84 -21.17 2.50
N ASN A 65 2.07 -21.60 3.50
CA ASN A 65 0.77 -22.22 3.25
C ASN A 65 -0.21 -21.26 2.55
N ILE A 66 -0.28 -19.98 2.96
CA ILE A 66 -1.13 -18.99 2.28
C ILE A 66 -0.72 -18.87 0.80
N VAL A 67 0.58 -18.78 0.51
CA VAL A 67 1.09 -18.68 -0.86
C VAL A 67 0.80 -19.96 -1.67
N GLU A 68 0.95 -21.15 -1.07
CA GLU A 68 0.58 -22.41 -1.75
C GLU A 68 -0.92 -22.50 -2.06
N GLN A 69 -1.79 -22.03 -1.15
CA GLN A 69 -3.24 -21.99 -1.44
C GLN A 69 -3.56 -21.00 -2.56
N ALA A 70 -2.96 -19.80 -2.54
CA ALA A 70 -3.12 -18.83 -3.61
C ALA A 70 -2.61 -19.37 -4.96
N LYS A 71 -1.47 -20.07 -4.96
CA LYS A 71 -0.89 -20.69 -6.16
C LYS A 71 -1.80 -21.77 -6.76
N LYS A 72 -2.47 -22.60 -5.94
CA LYS A 72 -3.38 -23.66 -6.41
C LYS A 72 -4.55 -23.14 -7.23
N THR A 73 -4.91 -21.86 -7.10
CA THR A 73 -5.95 -21.24 -7.91
C THR A 73 -5.54 -21.07 -9.38
N GLY A 74 -4.24 -21.08 -9.69
CA GLY A 74 -3.72 -20.78 -11.03
C GLY A 74 -3.75 -19.30 -11.40
N LEU A 75 -4.26 -18.43 -10.52
CA LEU A 75 -4.47 -16.99 -10.79
C LEU A 75 -3.41 -16.09 -10.15
N MET A 76 -2.55 -16.62 -9.28
CA MET A 76 -1.55 -15.83 -8.55
C MET A 76 -0.42 -15.36 -9.49
N LYS A 77 -0.29 -14.04 -9.63
CA LYS A 77 0.74 -13.36 -10.43
C LYS A 77 1.81 -12.67 -9.60
N ALA A 78 1.55 -12.36 -8.33
CA ALA A 78 2.53 -11.73 -7.45
C ALA A 78 2.31 -12.07 -5.96
N ILE A 79 3.30 -11.73 -5.15
CA ILE A 79 3.24 -11.80 -3.68
C ILE A 79 3.42 -10.39 -3.13
N ALA A 80 2.55 -9.98 -2.21
CA ALA A 80 2.61 -8.69 -1.53
C ALA A 80 2.71 -8.94 -0.03
N ILE A 81 3.73 -8.40 0.62
CA ILE A 81 3.95 -8.56 2.05
C ILE A 81 3.91 -7.20 2.71
N THR A 82 3.09 -7.05 3.74
CA THR A 82 3.09 -5.89 4.62
C THR A 82 3.31 -6.34 6.05
N SER A 83 3.84 -5.47 6.89
CA SER A 83 3.98 -5.80 8.31
C SER A 83 3.77 -4.61 9.22
N GLY A 84 3.14 -4.84 10.38
CA GLY A 84 3.34 -3.99 11.55
C GLY A 84 4.72 -4.24 12.15
N VAL A 85 5.11 -3.43 13.15
CA VAL A 85 6.41 -3.58 13.82
C VAL A 85 6.20 -4.25 15.17
N ALA A 86 6.40 -5.56 15.27
CA ALA A 86 6.00 -6.31 16.46
C ALA A 86 6.84 -6.01 17.70
N GLU A 87 8.16 -5.85 17.55
CA GLU A 87 9.13 -5.68 18.64
C GLU A 87 10.06 -4.50 18.38
N SER A 88 10.77 -4.53 17.25
CA SER A 88 11.56 -3.41 16.74
C SER A 88 11.54 -3.39 15.21
N PRO A 89 11.81 -2.24 14.57
CA PRO A 89 11.95 -2.17 13.12
C PRO A 89 13.01 -3.15 12.58
N GLU A 90 14.13 -3.30 13.26
CA GLU A 90 15.22 -4.20 12.88
C GLU A 90 14.77 -5.67 12.87
N ASP A 91 14.15 -6.13 13.96
CA ASP A 91 13.65 -7.52 14.05
C ASP A 91 12.56 -7.79 13.01
N GLU A 92 11.74 -6.79 12.69
CA GLU A 92 10.71 -6.91 11.66
C GLU A 92 11.31 -7.05 10.25
N ILE A 93 12.38 -6.30 9.95
CA ILE A 93 13.12 -6.44 8.69
C ILE A 93 13.78 -7.82 8.59
N GLU A 94 14.34 -8.35 9.68
CA GLU A 94 14.93 -9.70 9.67
C GLU A 94 13.88 -10.78 9.36
N ARG A 95 12.69 -10.69 9.96
CA ARG A 95 11.55 -11.57 9.67
C ARG A 95 11.14 -11.48 8.20
N LEU A 96 10.99 -10.27 7.67
CA LEU A 96 10.67 -10.04 6.26
C LEU A 96 11.73 -10.63 5.32
N VAL A 97 13.02 -10.46 5.62
CA VAL A 97 14.12 -11.03 4.83
C VAL A 97 14.04 -12.55 4.78
N ALA A 98 13.82 -13.21 5.93
CA ALA A 98 13.68 -14.66 5.99
C ALA A 98 12.50 -15.17 5.13
N VAL A 99 11.36 -14.48 5.24
CA VAL A 99 10.16 -14.80 4.46
C VAL A 99 10.40 -14.60 2.96
N ILE A 100 10.91 -13.44 2.55
CA ILE A 100 11.11 -13.13 1.12
C ILE A 100 12.03 -14.15 0.46
N ARG A 101 13.14 -14.53 1.12
CA ARG A 101 14.06 -15.56 0.62
C ARG A 101 13.36 -16.90 0.38
N ALA A 102 12.52 -17.34 1.32
CA ALA A 102 11.78 -18.58 1.18
C ALA A 102 10.74 -18.52 0.05
N LEU A 103 10.16 -17.34 -0.21
CA LEU A 103 9.15 -17.15 -1.24
C LEU A 103 9.72 -16.96 -2.66
N LYS A 104 11.04 -16.74 -2.83
CA LYS A 104 11.64 -16.64 -4.18
C LYS A 104 11.40 -17.86 -5.05
N ARG A 105 11.24 -19.05 -4.46
CA ARG A 105 10.97 -20.31 -5.18
C ARG A 105 9.68 -20.29 -6.02
N TYR A 106 8.77 -19.35 -5.77
CA TYR A 106 7.51 -19.23 -6.53
C TYR A 106 7.67 -18.50 -7.86
N ASN A 107 8.83 -17.87 -8.13
CA ASN A 107 9.15 -17.23 -9.41
C ASN A 107 8.11 -16.19 -9.87
N VAL A 108 7.51 -15.47 -8.93
CA VAL A 108 6.63 -14.32 -9.17
C VAL A 108 7.20 -13.08 -8.50
N PRO A 109 6.88 -11.86 -8.98
CA PRO A 109 7.31 -10.62 -8.33
C PRO A 109 6.88 -10.54 -6.86
N ILE A 110 7.76 -10.01 -6.02
CA ILE A 110 7.52 -9.80 -4.58
C ILE A 110 7.59 -8.32 -4.25
N GLY A 111 6.51 -7.75 -3.71
CA GLY A 111 6.54 -6.42 -3.12
C GLY A 111 6.49 -6.47 -1.61
N VAL A 112 7.15 -5.50 -0.97
CA VAL A 112 7.23 -5.42 0.48
C VAL A 112 6.95 -4.00 0.99
N ALA A 113 6.11 -3.92 2.03
CA ALA A 113 5.86 -2.72 2.80
C ALA A 113 6.28 -2.90 4.27
N ALA A 114 7.08 -1.96 4.76
CA ALA A 114 7.58 -1.95 6.13
C ALA A 114 7.84 -0.53 6.62
N TYR A 115 8.12 -0.36 7.91
CA TYR A 115 8.81 0.84 8.39
C TYR A 115 10.31 0.69 8.09
N PRO A 116 11.00 1.73 7.56
CA PRO A 116 12.41 1.60 7.20
C PRO A 116 13.32 1.45 8.42
N THR A 117 14.51 0.90 8.17
CA THR A 117 15.68 0.95 9.06
C THR A 117 16.88 1.41 8.23
N ARG A 118 18.03 1.65 8.87
CA ARG A 118 19.23 2.12 8.17
C ARG A 118 19.66 1.23 7.00
N ASN A 119 19.46 -0.09 7.12
CA ASN A 119 19.92 -1.08 6.13
C ASN A 119 18.76 -1.81 5.43
N SER A 120 17.49 -1.49 5.77
CA SER A 120 16.32 -2.25 5.30
C SER A 120 16.23 -2.33 3.79
N THR A 121 16.47 -1.22 3.08
CA THR A 121 16.39 -1.16 1.61
C THR A 121 17.30 -2.20 0.97
N LYS A 122 18.58 -2.23 1.38
CA LYS A 122 19.57 -3.17 0.84
C LYS A 122 19.21 -4.61 1.20
N LEU A 123 18.89 -4.87 2.46
CA LEU A 123 18.55 -6.21 2.95
C LEU A 123 17.34 -6.80 2.23
N LEU A 124 16.28 -6.01 2.05
CA LEU A 124 15.06 -6.43 1.36
C LEU A 124 15.33 -6.68 -0.14
N LYS A 125 16.15 -5.85 -0.79
CA LYS A 125 16.54 -6.05 -2.18
C LYS A 125 17.35 -7.34 -2.35
N GLU A 126 18.35 -7.57 -1.50
CA GLU A 126 19.19 -8.77 -1.50
C GLU A 126 18.41 -10.05 -1.15
N ALA A 127 17.38 -9.94 -0.31
CA ALA A 127 16.44 -11.03 -0.06
C ALA A 127 15.64 -11.42 -1.32
N GLY A 128 15.50 -10.48 -2.25
CA GLY A 128 14.90 -10.67 -3.57
C GLY A 128 13.56 -9.99 -3.76
N ALA A 129 13.25 -8.94 -2.99
CA ALA A 129 12.11 -8.07 -3.27
C ALA A 129 12.29 -7.32 -4.59
N ASP A 130 11.20 -7.22 -5.35
CA ASP A 130 11.14 -6.55 -6.65
C ASP A 130 10.60 -5.12 -6.53
N GLU A 131 9.69 -4.88 -5.57
CA GLU A 131 9.08 -3.57 -5.31
C GLU A 131 9.07 -3.23 -3.81
N LEU A 132 9.27 -1.96 -3.49
CA LEU A 132 9.36 -1.46 -2.12
C LEU A 132 8.31 -0.40 -1.84
N LYS A 133 7.76 -0.41 -0.62
CA LYS A 133 6.87 0.64 -0.13
C LYS A 133 7.22 1.07 1.29
N TYR A 134 7.58 2.34 1.45
CA TYR A 134 7.66 3.02 2.75
C TYR A 134 6.65 4.17 2.74
N ASN A 135 5.77 4.25 3.75
CA ASN A 135 4.67 5.19 3.72
C ASN A 135 5.04 6.48 4.45
N VAL A 136 4.86 7.62 3.79
CA VAL A 136 4.95 8.93 4.44
C VAL A 136 3.75 9.20 5.34
N GLU A 137 2.62 8.52 5.08
CA GLU A 137 1.33 8.66 5.76
C GLU A 137 0.69 10.04 5.57
N THR A 138 1.41 11.14 5.83
CA THR A 138 1.00 12.50 5.47
C THR A 138 2.21 13.41 5.25
N MET A 139 2.10 14.31 4.28
CA MET A 139 3.12 15.35 4.01
C MET A 139 2.90 16.63 4.84
N ASN A 140 1.82 16.71 5.62
CA ASN A 140 1.62 17.78 6.60
C ASN A 140 2.34 17.44 7.92
N ARG A 141 3.22 18.32 8.38
CA ARG A 141 4.08 18.05 9.56
C ARG A 141 3.28 17.98 10.85
N ASP A 142 2.39 18.94 11.04
CA ASP A 142 1.61 19.05 12.26
C ASP A 142 0.63 17.89 12.40
N ILE A 143 0.07 17.42 11.28
CA ILE A 143 -0.75 16.20 11.26
C ILE A 143 0.12 14.98 11.59
N PHE A 144 1.28 14.82 10.94
CA PHE A 144 2.19 13.70 11.20
C PHE A 144 2.57 13.60 12.68
N ASP A 145 3.02 14.71 13.29
CA ASP A 145 3.46 14.74 14.68
C ASP A 145 2.31 14.40 15.66
N LYS A 146 1.06 14.70 15.29
CA LYS A 146 -0.14 14.34 16.06
C LYS A 146 -0.50 12.87 15.93
N VAL A 147 -0.50 12.33 14.70
CA VAL A 147 -1.11 11.02 14.40
C VAL A 147 -0.12 9.86 14.26
N CYS A 148 1.18 10.13 14.09
CA CYS A 148 2.25 9.15 13.83
C CYS A 148 3.32 9.16 14.93
N LYS A 149 2.93 9.28 16.20
CA LYS A 149 3.86 9.36 17.33
C LYS A 149 4.86 8.19 17.34
N GLY A 150 6.14 8.52 17.50
CA GLY A 150 7.25 7.55 17.51
C GLY A 150 7.84 7.24 16.13
N LEU A 151 7.23 7.71 15.04
CA LEU A 151 7.79 7.63 13.69
C LEU A 151 8.56 8.91 13.33
N SER A 152 9.48 8.81 12.37
CA SER A 152 10.19 9.97 11.81
C SER A 152 9.89 10.13 10.33
N ARG A 153 9.13 11.17 9.98
CA ARG A 153 8.80 11.47 8.58
C ARG A 153 10.03 11.76 7.73
N ASN A 154 11.00 12.50 8.28
CA ASN A 154 12.24 12.80 7.57
C ASN A 154 13.02 11.53 7.28
N PHE A 155 13.10 10.62 8.25
CA PHE A 155 13.77 9.34 8.06
C PHE A 155 13.08 8.48 6.99
N ILE A 156 11.75 8.50 6.93
CA ILE A 156 10.99 7.84 5.87
C ILE A 156 11.31 8.44 4.50
N LEU A 157 11.30 9.78 4.37
CA LEU A 157 11.59 10.48 3.12
C LEU A 157 13.02 10.23 2.63
N ASP A 158 13.99 10.24 3.54
CA ASP A 158 15.39 9.91 3.23
C ASP A 158 15.52 8.45 2.79
N SER A 159 14.86 7.52 3.50
CA SER A 159 14.85 6.09 3.14
C SER A 159 14.20 5.83 1.78
N LEU A 160 13.16 6.58 1.43
CA LEU A 160 12.52 6.54 0.10
C LEU A 160 13.46 7.03 -0.99
N ARG A 161 14.16 8.13 -0.76
CA ARG A 161 15.16 8.67 -1.69
C ARG A 161 16.28 7.65 -1.95
N ASP A 162 16.76 7.00 -0.89
CA ASP A 162 17.82 6.00 -0.96
C ASP A 162 17.34 4.67 -1.59
N ALA A 163 16.04 4.38 -1.53
CA ALA A 163 15.47 3.18 -2.12
C ALA A 163 15.43 3.19 -3.64
N VAL A 164 15.21 4.36 -4.25
CA VAL A 164 15.09 4.49 -5.71
C VAL A 164 16.34 4.02 -6.47
N PRO A 165 17.58 4.39 -6.12
CA PRO A 165 18.76 3.85 -6.81
C PRO A 165 18.97 2.35 -6.60
N VAL A 166 18.40 1.76 -5.54
CA VAL A 166 18.55 0.32 -5.23
C VAL A 166 17.50 -0.54 -5.94
N PHE A 167 16.23 -0.11 -5.93
CA PHE A 167 15.12 -0.83 -6.55
C PHE A 167 14.88 -0.44 -8.01
N GLY A 168 15.27 0.77 -8.40
CA GLY A 168 15.07 1.34 -9.71
C GLY A 168 13.80 2.19 -9.83
N LYS A 169 13.74 3.01 -10.89
CA LYS A 169 12.58 3.84 -11.22
C LYS A 169 11.33 2.97 -11.37
N ASN A 170 10.18 3.47 -10.88
CA ASN A 170 8.87 2.79 -10.88
C ASN A 170 8.77 1.56 -9.95
N ARG A 171 9.75 1.31 -9.08
CA ARG A 171 9.76 0.18 -8.14
C ARG A 171 9.63 0.58 -6.68
N VAL A 172 9.50 1.88 -6.40
CA VAL A 172 9.33 2.43 -5.05
C VAL A 172 8.04 3.24 -5.01
N SER A 173 7.20 2.95 -4.02
CA SER A 173 5.94 3.65 -3.81
C SER A 173 5.79 4.11 -2.36
N SER A 174 4.85 5.01 -2.10
CA SER A 174 4.55 5.49 -0.75
C SER A 174 3.05 5.78 -0.61
N ASN A 175 2.42 5.24 0.43
CA ASN A 175 1.06 5.69 0.75
C ASN A 175 1.09 7.09 1.34
N PHE A 176 0.15 7.90 0.89
CA PHE A 176 -0.12 9.24 1.39
C PHE A 176 -1.63 9.32 1.66
N ILE A 177 -2.00 9.36 2.94
CA ILE A 177 -3.38 9.39 3.39
C ILE A 177 -3.98 10.78 3.15
N ILE A 178 -5.20 10.81 2.60
CA ILE A 178 -6.00 12.01 2.40
C ILE A 178 -7.29 11.96 3.23
N GLY A 179 -7.66 13.10 3.82
CA GLY A 179 -8.79 13.23 4.75
C GLY A 179 -8.41 13.32 6.23
N LEU A 180 -7.14 13.55 6.54
CA LEU A 180 -6.63 13.78 7.92
C LEU A 180 -6.72 15.26 8.35
N GLY A 181 -7.27 16.13 7.50
CA GLY A 181 -7.34 17.58 7.72
C GLY A 181 -6.34 18.37 6.88
N GLU A 182 -5.61 17.72 5.97
CA GLU A 182 -4.71 18.37 5.03
C GLU A 182 -5.45 19.17 3.95
N THR A 183 -4.83 20.23 3.45
CA THR A 183 -5.33 20.99 2.29
C THR A 183 -4.97 20.28 0.98
N ASP A 184 -5.73 20.55 -0.08
CA ASP A 184 -5.40 20.06 -1.44
C ASP A 184 -4.01 20.53 -1.89
N GLU A 185 -3.61 21.74 -1.49
CA GLU A 185 -2.28 22.27 -1.79
C GLU A 185 -1.17 21.46 -1.12
N CYS A 186 -1.37 21.06 0.14
CA CYS A 186 -0.43 20.17 0.84
C CYS A 186 -0.33 18.80 0.14
N VAL A 187 -1.45 18.25 -0.35
CA VAL A 187 -1.45 17.02 -1.13
C VAL A 187 -0.67 17.22 -2.43
N ARG A 188 -0.94 18.30 -3.16
CA ARG A 188 -0.28 18.66 -4.42
C ARG A 188 1.23 18.76 -4.26
N GLU A 189 1.71 19.54 -3.28
CA GLU A 189 3.14 19.68 -2.98
C GLU A 189 3.77 18.35 -2.55
N GLY A 190 3.06 17.55 -1.76
CA GLY A 190 3.52 16.25 -1.30
C GLY A 190 3.66 15.22 -2.43
N VAL A 191 2.68 15.15 -3.32
CA VAL A 191 2.71 14.32 -4.54
C VAL A 191 3.86 14.77 -5.44
N GLU A 192 4.01 16.08 -5.67
CA GLU A 192 5.10 16.64 -6.47
C GLU A 192 6.47 16.28 -5.88
N HIS A 193 6.62 16.39 -4.56
CA HIS A 193 7.85 16.04 -3.86
C HIS A 193 8.22 14.56 -4.02
N LEU A 194 7.27 13.65 -3.82
CA LEU A 194 7.49 12.21 -4.00
C LEU A 194 7.82 11.87 -5.46
N ALA A 195 7.07 12.43 -6.40
CA ALA A 195 7.26 12.18 -7.83
C ALA A 195 8.62 12.68 -8.33
N LYS A 196 9.10 13.84 -7.86
CA LYS A 196 10.46 14.37 -8.14
C LYS A 196 11.56 13.43 -7.66
N MET A 197 11.34 12.73 -6.56
CA MET A 197 12.27 11.70 -6.06
C MET A 197 12.14 10.36 -6.80
N SER A 198 11.29 10.26 -7.83
CA SER A 198 10.92 9.02 -8.53
C SER A 198 10.24 7.96 -7.65
N VAL A 199 9.52 8.41 -6.62
CA VAL A 199 8.64 7.57 -5.79
C VAL A 199 7.21 7.74 -6.29
N ILE A 200 6.48 6.63 -6.49
CA ILE A 200 5.07 6.67 -6.90
C ILE A 200 4.19 6.96 -5.67
N PRO A 201 3.50 8.11 -5.60
CA PRO A 201 2.56 8.39 -4.51
C PRO A 201 1.27 7.59 -4.71
N VAL A 202 0.80 6.95 -3.64
CA VAL A 202 -0.48 6.24 -3.59
C VAL A 202 -1.41 7.01 -2.65
N LEU A 203 -2.31 7.82 -3.23
CA LEU A 203 -3.26 8.58 -2.44
C LEU A 203 -4.30 7.65 -1.84
N ARG A 204 -4.28 7.50 -0.51
CA ARG A 204 -5.19 6.63 0.22
C ARG A 204 -6.26 7.43 0.97
N PRO A 205 -7.53 7.32 0.60
CA PRO A 205 -8.60 7.94 1.39
C PRO A 205 -8.65 7.34 2.79
N ILE A 206 -8.72 8.18 3.82
CA ILE A 206 -8.81 7.74 5.20
C ILE A 206 -10.02 6.80 5.40
N THR A 207 -9.78 5.74 6.15
CA THR A 207 -10.81 4.85 6.69
C THR A 207 -10.85 5.06 8.19
N ILE A 208 -11.96 5.58 8.71
CA ILE A 208 -12.14 5.82 10.15
C ILE A 208 -12.44 4.47 10.80
N GLN A 209 -11.44 3.90 11.47
CA GLN A 209 -11.57 2.60 12.11
C GLN A 209 -12.47 2.70 13.34
N PRO A 210 -13.43 1.77 13.54
CA PRO A 210 -14.28 1.77 14.74
C PRO A 210 -13.48 1.79 16.06
N LEU A 211 -12.33 1.11 16.09
CA LEU A 211 -11.42 1.06 17.24
C LEU A 211 -10.64 2.36 17.50
N ARG A 212 -10.75 3.36 16.61
CA ARG A 212 -10.01 4.63 16.65
C ARG A 212 -10.90 5.86 16.53
N LYS A 213 -12.22 5.67 16.39
CA LYS A 213 -13.17 6.76 16.06
C LYS A 213 -13.08 7.95 17.04
N ASP A 214 -12.77 7.68 18.30
CA ASP A 214 -12.69 8.70 19.37
C ASP A 214 -11.25 9.24 19.56
N GLU A 215 -10.26 8.71 18.82
CA GLU A 215 -8.85 9.10 18.91
C GLU A 215 -8.36 9.92 17.70
N LEU A 216 -9.18 10.07 16.65
CA LEU A 216 -8.81 10.74 15.41
C LEU A 216 -10.02 11.48 14.82
N GLU A 217 -9.93 12.80 14.76
CA GLU A 217 -10.81 13.61 13.92
C GLU A 217 -10.31 13.55 12.48
N ALA A 218 -11.08 12.89 11.61
CA ALA A 218 -10.79 12.78 10.19
C ALA A 218 -12.09 12.71 9.40
N THR A 219 -12.03 13.05 8.12
CA THR A 219 -13.19 12.97 7.22
C THR A 219 -12.76 12.34 5.92
N ARG A 220 -13.44 11.25 5.53
CA ARG A 220 -13.21 10.64 4.22
C ARG A 220 -13.52 11.68 3.13
N PRO A 221 -12.60 11.95 2.18
CA PRO A 221 -12.86 12.89 1.10
C PRO A 221 -14.09 12.54 0.27
N SER A 222 -14.77 13.57 -0.28
CA SER A 222 -15.88 13.37 -1.21
C SER A 222 -15.40 12.70 -2.51
N ALA A 223 -16.30 12.04 -3.23
CA ALA A 223 -15.98 11.41 -4.52
C ALA A 223 -15.38 12.41 -5.53
N GLU A 224 -15.89 13.65 -5.55
CA GLU A 224 -15.36 14.73 -6.38
C GLU A 224 -13.91 15.08 -6.01
N ARG A 225 -13.61 15.23 -4.72
CA ARG A 225 -12.24 15.50 -4.25
C ARG A 225 -11.30 14.34 -4.58
N LEU A 226 -11.77 13.10 -4.45
CA LEU A 226 -10.99 11.92 -4.81
C LEU A 226 -10.61 11.92 -6.30
N LEU A 227 -11.58 12.15 -7.19
CA LEU A 227 -11.33 12.23 -8.63
C LEU A 227 -10.39 13.39 -8.99
N LYS A 228 -10.62 14.58 -8.41
CA LYS A 228 -9.76 15.75 -8.60
C LYS A 228 -8.30 15.45 -8.22
N LEU A 229 -8.08 14.91 -7.02
CA LEU A 229 -6.73 14.60 -6.53
C LEU A 229 -6.06 13.48 -7.32
N ALA A 230 -6.82 12.47 -7.76
CA ALA A 230 -6.30 11.37 -8.56
C ALA A 230 -5.89 11.85 -9.97
N LEU A 231 -6.69 12.70 -10.63
CA LEU A 231 -6.34 13.33 -11.92
C LEU A 231 -5.10 14.22 -11.80
N MET A 232 -5.01 15.04 -10.74
CA MET A 232 -3.82 15.84 -10.43
C MET A 232 -2.59 14.95 -10.23
N THR A 233 -2.74 13.84 -9.51
CA THR A 233 -1.66 12.88 -9.28
C THR A 233 -1.18 12.25 -10.58
N ARG A 234 -2.09 11.87 -11.48
CA ARG A 234 -1.74 11.36 -12.81
C ARG A 234 -0.90 12.36 -13.60
N GLU A 235 -1.31 13.63 -13.65
CA GLU A 235 -0.58 14.67 -14.37
C GLU A 235 0.87 14.83 -13.83
N MET A 236 1.05 14.75 -12.52
CA MET A 236 2.38 14.82 -11.90
C MET A 236 3.24 13.60 -12.17
N ILE A 237 2.63 12.42 -12.22
CA ILE A 237 3.30 11.17 -12.59
C ILE A 237 3.78 11.25 -14.05
N ASP A 238 2.92 11.72 -14.97
CA ASP A 238 3.26 11.97 -16.38
C ASP A 238 4.46 12.95 -16.49
N LYS A 239 4.36 14.10 -15.81
CA LYS A 239 5.42 15.14 -15.81
C LYS A 239 6.76 14.62 -15.28
N SER A 240 6.75 13.68 -14.33
CA SER A 240 7.96 13.08 -13.74
C SER A 240 8.46 11.86 -14.53
N GLY A 241 7.77 11.49 -15.60
CA GLY A 241 8.05 10.31 -16.42
C GLY A 241 7.97 9.00 -15.62
N LEU A 242 7.16 8.98 -14.56
CA LEU A 242 6.87 7.79 -13.78
C LEU A 242 5.80 6.96 -14.49
N ARG A 243 5.82 5.65 -14.28
CA ARG A 243 4.92 4.70 -14.94
C ARG A 243 4.31 3.79 -13.89
N VAL A 244 3.06 4.04 -13.54
CA VAL A 244 2.30 3.18 -12.61
C VAL A 244 1.90 1.86 -13.28
N ASN A 245 1.65 1.89 -14.59
CA ASN A 245 1.22 0.71 -15.35
C ASN A 245 2.28 -0.41 -15.45
N VAL A 246 3.53 -0.18 -15.02
CA VAL A 246 4.56 -1.22 -14.96
C VAL A 246 4.74 -1.81 -13.55
N SER A 247 4.01 -1.31 -12.55
CA SER A 247 4.00 -1.90 -11.22
C SER A 247 3.40 -3.31 -11.26
N GLN A 248 3.99 -4.21 -10.48
CA GLN A 248 3.68 -5.64 -10.53
C GLN A 248 2.98 -6.14 -9.26
N THR A 249 3.08 -5.41 -8.14
CA THR A 249 2.53 -5.87 -6.87
C THR A 249 1.96 -4.72 -6.02
N MET A 250 1.48 -5.04 -4.82
CA MET A 250 0.93 -4.10 -3.83
C MET A 250 -0.34 -3.39 -4.32
N CYS A 251 -0.59 -2.19 -3.78
CA CYS A 251 -1.83 -1.42 -3.99
C CYS A 251 -1.98 -0.96 -5.44
N LEU A 252 -0.88 -0.62 -6.10
CA LEU A 252 -0.87 -0.13 -7.49
C LEU A 252 -1.38 -1.17 -8.50
N THR A 253 -1.39 -2.46 -8.14
CA THR A 253 -2.02 -3.52 -8.94
C THR A 253 -3.34 -4.01 -8.39
N CYS A 254 -3.55 -3.90 -7.07
CA CYS A 254 -4.79 -4.33 -6.41
C CYS A 254 -5.96 -3.37 -6.64
N THR A 255 -5.72 -2.05 -6.67
CA THR A 255 -6.72 -0.97 -6.81
C THR A 255 -7.92 -0.99 -5.85
N GLY A 256 -7.94 -1.90 -4.87
CA GLY A 256 -9.11 -2.12 -4.01
C GLY A 256 -9.38 -1.04 -2.96
N CYS A 257 -8.43 -0.14 -2.68
CA CYS A 257 -8.55 0.86 -1.61
C CYS A 257 -8.36 2.32 -2.07
N ASP A 258 -7.88 2.51 -3.30
CA ASP A 258 -7.40 3.79 -3.82
C ASP A 258 -7.71 3.90 -5.33
N ILE A 259 -7.82 5.14 -5.83
CA ILE A 259 -7.96 5.39 -7.28
C ILE A 259 -6.55 5.46 -7.86
N THR A 260 -6.20 4.46 -8.66
CA THR A 260 -4.86 4.27 -9.21
C THR A 260 -4.77 4.88 -10.61
N PRO A 261 -3.89 5.87 -10.84
CA PRO A 261 -3.63 6.39 -12.17
C PRO A 261 -3.28 5.29 -13.18
N TYR A 262 -3.79 5.40 -14.41
CA TYR A 262 -3.67 4.46 -15.53
C TYR A 262 -4.35 3.09 -15.36
N ARG A 263 -4.91 2.79 -14.18
CA ARG A 263 -5.79 1.62 -14.00
C ARG A 263 -7.24 2.03 -13.89
N ASP A 264 -7.53 2.97 -13.00
CA ASP A 264 -8.90 3.44 -12.76
C ASP A 264 -9.22 4.72 -13.54
N ILE A 265 -8.21 5.56 -13.78
CA ILE A 265 -8.35 6.85 -14.49
C ILE A 265 -7.19 7.15 -15.43
#